data_AF-A0A5C6XEL6-F1
#
_entry.id   AF-A0A5C6XEL6-F1
#
_cell.length_a   1.000
_cell.length_b   1.000
_cell.length_c   1.000
_cell.angle_alpha   90.00
_cell.angle_beta   90.00
_cell.angle_gamma   90.00
#
_symmetry.space_group_name_H-M   'P 1'
#
loop_
_entity.id
_entity.type
_entity.pdbx_description
1 polymer ?
#
loop_
_entity_poly.entity_id
_entity_poly.type
_entity_poly.pdbx_seq_one_letter_code
_entity_poly.pdbx_strand_id
1 'polypeptide(L)'
;MGAASTLHALNCLDVLGKITNLYVENVVFEGCESRIQGSDEEAHRGITLRRSMLLDAHLGEPVDEAEDWRATHENRISAVYISNVDGIFIDECYADTNGWQPGYDPEAGPGPQPPSKYSHNFYLQGDNSNVVLRGSISSRGASFGAQVRSGGIVQDNVFIANNAAYFTGTGTPSLVERNVVTIAGNKVAFDIGARGWGLDTKSVSGSVLRDNVVIHSVDPLDSATEDFASGAISNTTGVTAESNVVWNWGSSENSPASLPDGVQGDAISLLNYIAPTPIGDTDLDAFDRHLRQRDRDNWPAYLSAQAIIEHFSVLRQPQ
;
A
#
# COMPACT_ATOMS: atom_id res chain seq x y z
N MET A 1 -4.80 -11.38 -36.28
CA MET A 1 -4.25 -11.71 -34.95
C MET A 1 -2.91 -11.00 -34.84
N GLY A 2 -2.89 -9.84 -34.19
CA GLY A 2 -1.65 -9.10 -33.96
C GLY A 2 -0.85 -9.81 -32.88
N ALA A 3 0.46 -9.96 -33.10
CA ALA A 3 1.36 -10.47 -32.09
C ALA A 3 1.31 -9.53 -30.87
N ALA A 4 0.81 -10.02 -29.74
CA ALA A 4 1.03 -9.36 -28.46
C ALA A 4 2.53 -9.48 -28.17
N SER A 5 3.28 -8.40 -28.36
CA SER A 5 4.64 -8.31 -27.84
C SER A 5 4.54 -8.08 -26.34
N THR A 6 4.80 -9.12 -25.55
CA THR A 6 4.89 -9.02 -24.10
C THR A 6 6.09 -8.13 -23.77
N LEU A 7 5.84 -6.96 -23.20
CA LEU A 7 6.88 -6.05 -22.74
C LEU A 7 7.33 -6.52 -21.36
N HIS A 8 8.46 -7.25 -21.29
CA HIS A 8 8.82 -8.01 -20.10
C HIS A 8 9.47 -7.20 -18.95
N ALA A 9 9.90 -5.96 -19.20
CA ALA A 9 10.40 -5.04 -18.17
C ALA A 9 10.42 -3.59 -18.71
N LEU A 10 9.96 -2.65 -17.89
CA LEU A 10 10.23 -1.22 -18.03
C LEU A 10 10.83 -0.79 -16.69
N ASN A 11 11.94 -0.06 -16.67
CA ASN A 11 12.47 0.42 -15.39
C ASN A 11 11.40 1.29 -14.70
N CYS A 12 10.85 2.26 -15.44
CA CYS A 12 9.75 3.13 -15.02
C CYS A 12 8.86 3.47 -16.22
N LEU A 13 7.66 3.95 -15.92
CA LEU A 13 6.74 4.56 -16.88
C LEU A 13 6.60 6.05 -16.56
N ASP A 14 7.13 6.90 -17.44
CA ASP A 14 6.84 8.33 -17.43
C ASP A 14 5.87 8.65 -18.57
N VAL A 15 4.66 9.07 -18.23
CA VAL A 15 3.64 9.49 -19.20
C VAL A 15 3.65 11.01 -19.31
N LEU A 16 4.14 11.51 -20.44
CA LEU A 16 4.24 12.93 -20.74
C LEU A 16 3.18 13.35 -21.78
N GLY A 17 2.56 14.51 -21.57
CA GLY A 17 1.53 15.07 -22.46
C GLY A 17 0.20 14.30 -22.42
N LYS A 18 -0.85 14.81 -23.07
CA LYS A 18 -2.19 14.20 -22.99
C LYS A 18 -2.23 12.74 -23.48
N ILE A 19 -2.76 11.83 -22.65
CA ILE A 19 -3.02 10.43 -23.00
C ILE A 19 -4.45 10.04 -22.65
N THR A 20 -5.05 9.20 -23.48
CA THR A 20 -6.35 8.57 -23.20
C THR A 20 -6.28 7.07 -23.39
N ASN A 21 -6.91 6.30 -22.50
CA ASN A 21 -7.04 4.84 -22.57
C ASN A 21 -5.70 4.10 -22.53
N LEU A 22 -4.81 4.49 -21.61
CA LEU A 22 -3.58 3.73 -21.36
C LEU A 22 -3.91 2.48 -20.55
N TYR A 23 -3.48 1.33 -21.04
CA TYR A 23 -3.62 0.05 -20.38
C TYR A 23 -2.26 -0.61 -20.22
N VAL A 24 -1.83 -0.82 -18.99
CA VAL A 24 -0.57 -1.44 -18.61
C VAL A 24 -0.89 -2.69 -17.81
N GLU A 25 -0.40 -3.85 -18.26
CA GLU A 25 -0.67 -5.11 -17.60
C GLU A 25 0.55 -6.05 -17.62
N ASN A 26 0.75 -6.80 -16.54
CA ASN A 26 1.83 -7.79 -16.40
C ASN A 26 3.24 -7.18 -16.55
N VAL A 27 3.43 -5.92 -16.16
CA VAL A 27 4.72 -5.22 -16.20
C VAL A 27 5.37 -5.19 -14.83
N VAL A 28 6.70 -5.27 -14.78
CA VAL A 28 7.50 -5.00 -13.59
C VAL A 28 8.18 -3.65 -13.78
N PHE A 29 7.93 -2.74 -12.85
CA PHE A 29 8.65 -1.48 -12.65
C PHE A 29 9.57 -1.66 -11.45
N GLU A 30 10.86 -1.38 -11.62
CA GLU A 30 11.86 -1.64 -10.59
C GLU A 30 12.93 -0.55 -10.57
N GLY A 31 13.27 -0.06 -9.38
CA GLY A 31 14.38 0.88 -9.19
C GLY A 31 14.07 2.34 -9.52
N CYS A 32 12.87 2.69 -9.98
CA CYS A 32 12.44 4.07 -10.17
C CYS A 32 10.93 4.28 -10.02
N GLU A 33 10.53 5.54 -9.85
CA GLU A 33 9.13 5.95 -9.81
C GLU A 33 8.53 5.95 -11.22
N SER A 34 7.34 5.38 -11.34
CA SER A 34 6.49 5.60 -12.52
C SER A 34 5.61 6.83 -12.31
N ARG A 35 5.70 7.81 -13.21
CA ARG A 35 4.94 9.07 -13.12
C ARG A 35 3.91 9.18 -14.23
N ILE A 36 2.67 9.43 -13.82
CA ILE A 36 1.54 9.71 -14.72
C ILE A 36 0.95 11.05 -14.30
N GLN A 37 1.41 12.12 -14.95
CA GLN A 37 1.14 13.49 -14.52
C GLN A 37 0.54 14.31 -15.68
N GLY A 38 -0.76 14.56 -15.58
CA GLY A 38 -1.46 15.47 -16.49
C GLY A 38 -1.28 16.94 -16.08
N SER A 39 -1.64 17.86 -16.98
CA SER A 39 -1.75 19.31 -16.68
C SER A 39 -3.20 19.79 -16.82
N ASP A 40 -3.56 20.94 -16.24
CA ASP A 40 -4.95 21.45 -16.29
C ASP A 40 -5.50 21.55 -17.73
N GLU A 41 -4.62 21.79 -18.71
CA GLU A 41 -4.96 21.85 -20.13
C GLU A 41 -4.98 20.46 -20.81
N GLU A 42 -4.22 19.51 -20.26
CA GLU A 42 -3.93 18.20 -20.85
C GLU A 42 -4.12 17.01 -19.87
N ALA A 43 -5.19 17.03 -19.07
CA ALA A 43 -5.49 15.93 -18.16
C ALA A 43 -5.56 14.57 -18.89
N HIS A 44 -4.91 13.55 -18.33
CA HIS A 44 -5.01 12.19 -18.86
C HIS A 44 -6.38 11.59 -18.53
N ARG A 45 -6.81 10.59 -19.32
CA ARG A 45 -8.09 9.92 -19.09
C ARG A 45 -8.00 8.42 -19.28
N GLY A 46 -8.66 7.64 -18.43
CA GLY A 46 -8.75 6.19 -18.57
C GLY A 46 -7.37 5.53 -18.49
N ILE A 47 -6.77 5.55 -17.31
CA ILE A 47 -5.49 4.91 -17.03
C ILE A 47 -5.77 3.62 -16.25
N THR A 48 -5.34 2.49 -16.79
CA THR A 48 -5.43 1.19 -16.13
C THR A 48 -4.04 0.62 -15.90
N LEU A 49 -3.75 0.27 -14.64
CA LEU A 49 -2.57 -0.49 -14.24
C LEU A 49 -3.06 -1.80 -13.62
N ARG A 50 -2.71 -2.93 -14.22
CA ARG A 50 -3.22 -4.24 -13.81
C ARG A 50 -2.14 -5.28 -13.66
N ARG A 51 -2.23 -6.18 -12.67
CA ARG A 51 -1.32 -7.33 -12.50
C ARG A 51 0.17 -6.99 -12.64
N SER A 52 0.54 -5.78 -12.20
CA SER A 52 1.87 -5.24 -12.37
C SER A 52 2.58 -5.14 -11.02
N MET A 53 3.91 -5.14 -11.06
CA MET A 53 4.75 -5.04 -9.88
C MET A 53 5.45 -3.69 -9.87
N LEU A 54 5.51 -3.03 -8.71
CA LEU A 54 6.23 -1.77 -8.50
C LEU A 54 7.19 -1.94 -7.32
N LEU A 55 8.47 -2.11 -7.62
CA LEU A 55 9.46 -2.62 -6.67
C LEU A 55 10.62 -1.63 -6.52
N ASP A 56 11.09 -1.49 -5.28
CA ASP A 56 12.41 -0.90 -4.98
C ASP A 56 12.65 0.48 -5.62
N ALA A 57 11.62 1.30 -5.76
CA ALA A 57 11.81 2.69 -6.18
C ALA A 57 12.51 3.45 -5.06
N HIS A 58 13.83 3.61 -5.17
CA HIS A 58 14.65 4.38 -4.25
C HIS A 58 15.83 5.04 -4.98
N LEU A 59 16.38 6.08 -4.38
CA LEU A 59 17.58 6.77 -4.85
C LEU A 59 18.81 6.13 -4.24
N GLY A 60 19.93 6.09 -4.98
CA GLY A 60 21.20 5.57 -4.48
C GLY A 60 21.99 6.58 -3.64
N GLU A 61 21.71 7.87 -3.82
CA GLU A 61 22.34 9.00 -3.14
C GLU A 61 21.39 10.20 -3.13
N PRO A 62 21.59 11.19 -2.22
CA PRO A 62 20.85 12.43 -2.26
C PRO A 62 21.03 13.17 -3.60
N VAL A 63 19.98 13.82 -4.08
CA VAL A 63 20.01 14.58 -5.35
C VAL A 63 20.50 16.02 -5.12
N ASP A 64 20.76 16.73 -6.22
CA ASP A 64 21.17 18.14 -6.26
C ASP A 64 22.41 18.46 -5.41
N GLU A 65 23.39 17.54 -5.41
CA GLU A 65 24.65 17.65 -4.67
C GLU A 65 24.44 17.81 -3.14
N ALA A 66 23.28 17.42 -2.62
CA ALA A 66 23.00 17.48 -1.20
C ALA A 66 23.92 16.53 -0.40
N GLU A 67 24.45 17.01 0.72
CA GLU A 67 25.28 16.21 1.63
C GLU A 67 24.46 15.24 2.49
N ASP A 68 23.13 15.41 2.55
CA ASP A 68 22.22 14.59 3.34
C ASP A 68 20.84 14.42 2.68
N TRP A 69 20.01 13.56 3.28
CA TRP A 69 18.68 13.22 2.78
C TRP A 69 17.57 14.18 3.18
N ARG A 70 17.89 15.38 3.70
CA ARG A 70 16.88 16.33 4.22
C ARG A 70 15.67 16.45 3.30
N ALA A 71 14.49 16.59 3.89
CA ALA A 71 13.20 16.42 3.24
C ALA A 71 12.79 17.57 2.33
N THR A 72 13.58 17.78 1.29
CA THR A 72 13.13 18.44 0.09
C THR A 72 12.34 17.41 -0.74
N HIS A 73 11.41 17.88 -1.57
CA HIS A 73 10.60 17.01 -2.42
C HIS A 73 11.41 16.27 -3.50
N GLU A 74 12.60 16.78 -3.82
CA GLU A 74 13.53 16.25 -4.81
C GLU A 74 14.21 14.95 -4.32
N ASN A 75 14.42 14.82 -3.00
CA ASN A 75 14.98 13.61 -2.37
C ASN A 75 13.94 12.51 -2.11
N ARG A 76 12.82 12.50 -2.85
CA ARG A 76 11.63 11.69 -2.56
C ARG A 76 11.15 11.00 -3.82
N ILE A 77 10.68 9.78 -3.66
CA ILE A 77 10.35 8.89 -4.76
C ILE A 77 9.28 7.89 -4.28
N SER A 78 8.25 7.66 -5.07
CA SER A 78 7.22 6.64 -4.82
C SER A 78 7.35 5.50 -5.84
N ALA A 79 6.60 4.41 -5.67
CA ALA A 79 6.53 3.40 -6.72
C ALA A 79 5.78 3.94 -7.95
N VAL A 80 4.63 4.55 -7.70
CA VAL A 80 3.85 5.27 -8.70
C VAL A 80 3.31 6.59 -8.14
N TYR A 81 3.46 7.64 -8.93
CA TYR A 81 2.85 8.94 -8.71
C TYR A 81 1.85 9.23 -9.82
N ILE A 82 0.60 9.52 -9.45
CA ILE A 82 -0.47 9.85 -10.39
C ILE A 82 -1.12 11.17 -9.97
N SER A 83 -1.16 12.15 -10.88
CA SER A 83 -1.83 13.43 -10.68
C SER A 83 -2.60 13.86 -11.92
N ASN A 84 -3.73 14.52 -11.68
CA ASN A 84 -4.59 15.10 -12.69
C ASN A 84 -5.01 14.12 -13.80
N VAL A 85 -5.64 13.03 -13.36
CA VAL A 85 -6.19 11.97 -14.22
C VAL A 85 -7.66 11.72 -13.91
N ASP A 86 -8.48 11.61 -14.96
CA ASP A 86 -9.89 11.19 -14.90
C ASP A 86 -10.00 9.70 -15.29
N GLY A 87 -10.44 8.86 -14.34
CA GLY A 87 -10.61 7.43 -14.56
C GLY A 87 -9.30 6.68 -14.35
N ILE A 88 -8.97 6.40 -13.09
CA ILE A 88 -7.84 5.57 -12.69
C ILE A 88 -8.37 4.21 -12.24
N PHE A 89 -7.82 3.14 -12.81
CA PHE A 89 -8.11 1.78 -12.37
C PHE A 89 -6.82 1.03 -12.08
N ILE A 90 -6.53 0.83 -10.79
CA ILE A 90 -5.41 0.01 -10.33
C ILE A 90 -6.00 -1.31 -9.82
N ASP A 91 -5.70 -2.39 -10.51
CA ASP A 91 -6.31 -3.69 -10.28
C ASP A 91 -5.24 -4.74 -10.08
N GLU A 92 -5.29 -5.39 -8.92
CA GLU A 92 -4.44 -6.53 -8.65
C GLU A 92 -2.94 -6.20 -8.87
N CYS A 93 -2.44 -5.08 -8.35
CA CYS A 93 -1.02 -4.74 -8.40
C CYS A 93 -0.29 -5.19 -7.13
N TYR A 94 1.04 -5.33 -7.21
CA TYR A 94 1.88 -5.50 -6.03
C TYR A 94 2.93 -4.41 -5.97
N ALA A 95 2.95 -3.66 -4.89
CA ALA A 95 3.98 -2.66 -4.64
C ALA A 95 4.75 -3.01 -3.37
N ASP A 96 6.07 -2.96 -3.42
CA ASP A 96 6.90 -3.36 -2.29
C ASP A 96 8.23 -2.60 -2.19
N THR A 97 8.59 -2.25 -0.94
CA THR A 97 9.85 -1.57 -0.58
C THR A 97 10.12 -0.29 -1.39
N ASN A 98 9.10 0.54 -1.62
CA ASN A 98 9.28 1.80 -2.35
C ASN A 98 9.46 2.99 -1.41
N GLY A 99 10.34 3.91 -1.81
CA GLY A 99 10.54 5.20 -1.20
C GLY A 99 11.58 5.26 -0.07
N TRP A 100 12.30 4.16 0.14
CA TRP A 100 13.34 3.99 1.14
C TRP A 100 14.21 2.78 0.78
N GLN A 101 15.35 2.65 1.46
CA GLN A 101 16.25 1.53 1.28
C GLN A 101 16.62 0.92 2.66
N PRO A 102 16.66 -0.43 2.78
CA PRO A 102 17.11 -1.10 3.99
C PRO A 102 18.50 -0.66 4.45
N GLY A 103 18.69 -0.61 5.77
CA GLY A 103 19.97 -0.26 6.39
C GLY A 103 20.19 1.24 6.61
N TYR A 104 19.17 2.08 6.39
CA TYR A 104 19.22 3.47 6.87
C TYR A 104 19.37 3.50 8.40
N ASP A 105 20.34 4.26 8.87
CA ASP A 105 20.58 4.55 10.28
C ASP A 105 20.68 6.08 10.44
N PRO A 106 19.76 6.72 11.19
CA PRO A 106 19.75 8.17 11.35
C PRO A 106 21.03 8.71 12.02
N GLU A 107 21.82 7.87 12.68
CA GLU A 107 23.05 8.27 13.37
C GLU A 107 24.33 8.03 12.54
N ALA A 108 24.25 7.32 11.40
CA ALA A 108 25.43 6.83 10.66
C ALA A 108 25.84 7.66 9.41
N GLY A 109 25.18 8.79 9.13
CA GLY A 109 25.46 9.63 7.95
C GLY A 109 24.38 9.50 6.86
N PRO A 110 24.66 9.86 5.58
CA PRO A 110 23.63 9.82 4.55
C PRO A 110 23.13 8.39 4.34
N GLY A 111 24.03 7.40 4.18
CA GLY A 111 23.63 6.00 4.11
C GLY A 111 22.55 5.72 3.04
N PRO A 112 21.87 4.56 3.12
CA PRO A 112 20.73 4.23 2.27
C PRO A 112 19.59 5.26 2.39
N GLN A 113 18.76 5.41 1.35
CA GLN A 113 17.66 6.40 1.38
C GLN A 113 16.70 6.16 2.56
N PRO A 114 16.47 7.15 3.44
CA PRO A 114 15.51 7.03 4.52
C PRO A 114 14.07 7.03 4.03
N PRO A 115 13.14 6.42 4.79
CA PRO A 115 11.72 6.62 4.58
C PRO A 115 11.33 8.08 4.77
N SER A 116 10.31 8.52 4.04
CA SER A 116 9.77 9.87 4.19
C SER A 116 8.27 9.95 3.94
N LYS A 117 7.62 10.91 4.60
CA LYS A 117 6.20 11.27 4.49
C LYS A 117 5.69 11.54 3.07
N TYR A 118 6.59 11.78 2.12
CA TYR A 118 6.26 12.08 0.72
C TYR A 118 6.42 10.86 -0.21
N SER A 119 6.95 9.75 0.30
CA SER A 119 7.26 8.56 -0.48
C SER A 119 6.27 7.45 -0.15
N HIS A 120 5.63 6.88 -1.17
CA HIS A 120 4.55 5.89 -1.00
C HIS A 120 4.71 4.73 -1.98
N ASN A 121 3.97 3.65 -1.75
CA ASN A 121 3.80 2.63 -2.77
C ASN A 121 2.86 3.16 -3.88
N PHE A 122 1.61 3.48 -3.54
CA PHE A 122 0.67 4.15 -4.44
C PHE A 122 0.43 5.60 -4.03
N TYR A 123 0.94 6.57 -4.79
CA TYR A 123 0.67 7.99 -4.56
C TYR A 123 -0.28 8.57 -5.62
N LEU A 124 -1.56 8.66 -5.26
CA LEU A 124 -2.58 9.30 -6.08
C LEU A 124 -2.94 10.66 -5.47
N GLN A 125 -2.60 11.73 -6.17
CA GLN A 125 -2.85 13.10 -5.73
C GLN A 125 -4.33 13.47 -5.64
N GLY A 126 -4.57 14.64 -5.04
CA GLY A 126 -5.90 15.18 -4.76
C GLY A 126 -6.71 15.63 -5.98
N ASP A 127 -6.04 15.81 -7.12
CA ASP A 127 -6.59 16.32 -8.39
C ASP A 127 -7.02 15.20 -9.36
N ASN A 128 -7.01 13.94 -8.92
CA ASN A 128 -7.56 12.83 -9.69
C ASN A 128 -9.07 12.67 -9.47
N SER A 129 -9.75 12.01 -10.41
CA SER A 129 -11.18 11.67 -10.30
C SER A 129 -11.47 10.27 -10.83
N ASN A 130 -12.59 9.68 -10.40
CA ASN A 130 -13.03 8.33 -10.80
C ASN A 130 -11.94 7.28 -10.52
N VAL A 131 -11.43 7.25 -9.30
CA VAL A 131 -10.36 6.37 -8.87
C VAL A 131 -10.91 5.07 -8.29
N VAL A 132 -10.36 3.95 -8.75
CA VAL A 132 -10.56 2.62 -8.16
C VAL A 132 -9.21 1.96 -7.94
N LEU A 133 -8.89 1.63 -6.69
CA LEU A 133 -7.76 0.79 -6.29
C LEU A 133 -8.33 -0.48 -5.66
N ARG A 134 -8.12 -1.63 -6.31
CA ARG A 134 -8.65 -2.89 -5.81
C ARG A 134 -7.74 -4.10 -6.01
N GLY A 135 -7.98 -5.14 -5.22
CA GLY A 135 -7.32 -6.44 -5.36
C GLY A 135 -5.80 -6.40 -5.19
N SER A 136 -5.25 -5.28 -4.73
CA SER A 136 -3.81 -5.02 -4.77
C SER A 136 -3.17 -5.32 -3.42
N ILE A 137 -1.89 -5.68 -3.46
CA ILE A 137 -1.07 -5.89 -2.27
C ILE A 137 -0.05 -4.76 -2.19
N SER A 138 0.05 -4.11 -1.05
CA SER A 138 1.09 -3.11 -0.77
C SER A 138 1.89 -3.59 0.43
N SER A 139 3.18 -3.85 0.24
CA SER A 139 4.09 -4.26 1.31
C SER A 139 5.19 -3.21 1.53
N ARG A 140 5.63 -3.05 2.78
CA ARG A 140 6.85 -2.32 3.18
C ARG A 140 7.06 -0.93 2.55
N GLY A 141 6.01 -0.18 2.24
CA GLY A 141 6.13 1.20 1.75
C GLY A 141 6.76 2.15 2.78
N ALA A 142 7.48 3.17 2.31
CA ALA A 142 8.20 4.14 3.14
C ALA A 142 7.28 4.89 4.11
N SER A 143 6.25 5.58 3.61
CA SER A 143 5.22 6.21 4.44
C SER A 143 3.89 5.47 4.33
N PHE A 144 3.17 5.61 3.22
CA PHE A 144 1.88 4.93 3.05
C PHE A 144 1.97 3.81 2.03
N GLY A 145 1.23 2.73 2.29
CA GLY A 145 0.97 1.71 1.29
C GLY A 145 0.13 2.28 0.14
N ALA A 146 -0.94 2.99 0.46
CA ALA A 146 -1.64 3.80 -0.52
C ALA A 146 -2.05 5.16 0.05
N GLN A 147 -1.69 6.22 -0.66
CA GLN A 147 -2.24 7.55 -0.47
C GLN A 147 -3.17 7.85 -1.65
N VAL A 148 -4.47 7.78 -1.43
CA VAL A 148 -5.51 8.11 -2.41
C VAL A 148 -6.14 9.43 -2.03
N ARG A 149 -5.38 10.51 -2.18
CA ARG A 149 -5.73 11.84 -1.66
C ARG A 149 -7.00 12.41 -2.32
N SER A 150 -7.26 12.05 -3.57
CA SER A 150 -8.45 12.38 -4.38
C SER A 150 -9.73 11.69 -3.92
N GLY A 151 -9.61 10.67 -3.08
CA GLY A 151 -10.69 9.74 -2.77
C GLY A 151 -11.06 8.82 -3.93
N GLY A 152 -12.14 8.07 -3.77
CA GLY A 152 -12.56 7.03 -4.72
C GLY A 152 -12.91 5.72 -4.02
N ILE A 153 -12.80 4.60 -4.75
CA ILE A 153 -13.08 3.26 -4.22
C ILE A 153 -11.75 2.57 -3.94
N VAL A 154 -11.54 2.20 -2.68
CA VAL A 154 -10.37 1.46 -2.21
C VAL A 154 -10.86 0.17 -1.57
N GLN A 155 -10.88 -0.90 -2.34
CA GLN A 155 -11.56 -2.14 -1.93
C GLN A 155 -10.73 -3.39 -2.12
N ASP A 156 -10.89 -4.36 -1.23
CA ASP A 156 -10.30 -5.68 -1.39
C ASP A 156 -8.76 -5.64 -1.58
N ASN A 157 -8.08 -4.73 -0.88
CA ASN A 157 -6.61 -4.63 -0.87
C ASN A 157 -6.02 -5.21 0.41
N VAL A 158 -4.74 -5.58 0.34
CA VAL A 158 -3.96 -6.06 1.49
C VAL A 158 -2.77 -5.13 1.71
N PHE A 159 -2.61 -4.63 2.94
CA PHE A 159 -1.52 -3.75 3.34
C PHE A 159 -0.67 -4.44 4.41
N ILE A 160 0.62 -4.62 4.13
CA ILE A 160 1.55 -5.40 4.95
C ILE A 160 2.79 -4.56 5.29
N ALA A 161 3.13 -4.40 6.56
CA ALA A 161 4.38 -3.76 7.01
C ALA A 161 4.68 -2.35 6.43
N ASN A 162 3.65 -1.65 5.93
CA ASN A 162 3.75 -0.25 5.52
C ASN A 162 3.80 0.62 6.78
N ASN A 163 4.55 1.72 6.76
CA ASN A 163 4.60 2.60 7.93
C ASN A 163 3.22 3.19 8.27
N ALA A 164 2.38 3.33 7.26
CA ALA A 164 0.94 3.47 7.35
C ALA A 164 0.28 2.69 6.21
N ALA A 165 -0.85 2.03 6.47
CA ALA A 165 -1.51 1.26 5.40
C ALA A 165 -2.13 2.17 4.35
N TYR A 166 -3.00 3.09 4.78
CA TYR A 166 -3.82 3.88 3.85
C TYR A 166 -4.07 5.30 4.33
N PHE A 167 -4.16 6.23 3.38
CA PHE A 167 -4.60 7.61 3.61
C PHE A 167 -5.47 8.17 2.48
N THR A 168 -6.48 8.95 2.87
CA THR A 168 -7.18 9.94 2.01
C THR A 168 -7.41 11.24 2.77
N GLY A 169 -7.41 12.39 2.08
CA GLY A 169 -7.25 13.65 2.80
C GLY A 169 -7.70 14.99 2.20
N THR A 170 -8.13 15.09 0.93
CA THR A 170 -8.54 16.41 0.39
C THR A 170 -9.53 16.34 -0.78
N GLY A 171 -9.91 15.15 -1.24
CA GLY A 171 -10.69 14.95 -2.45
C GLY A 171 -12.17 14.66 -2.21
N THR A 172 -12.71 13.79 -3.05
CA THR A 172 -14.11 13.33 -3.01
C THR A 172 -14.32 12.22 -1.97
N PRO A 173 -15.57 12.00 -1.49
CA PRO A 173 -15.89 10.93 -0.56
C PRO A 173 -15.31 9.58 -1.00
N SER A 174 -14.69 8.88 -0.07
CA SER A 174 -14.09 7.57 -0.34
C SER A 174 -14.96 6.44 0.18
N LEU A 175 -15.07 5.36 -0.59
CA LEU A 175 -15.52 4.07 -0.08
C LEU A 175 -14.28 3.20 0.13
N VAL A 176 -13.98 2.89 1.40
CA VAL A 176 -12.84 2.08 1.80
C VAL A 176 -13.38 0.80 2.41
N GLU A 177 -13.37 -0.30 1.67
CA GLU A 177 -14.07 -1.51 2.12
C GLU A 177 -13.33 -2.82 1.91
N ARG A 178 -13.58 -3.76 2.81
CA ARG A 178 -13.07 -5.14 2.72
C ARG A 178 -11.55 -5.26 2.60
N ASN A 179 -10.80 -4.23 2.98
CA ASN A 179 -9.34 -4.28 2.99
C ASN A 179 -8.84 -5.05 4.22
N VAL A 180 -7.64 -5.61 4.13
CA VAL A 180 -6.89 -6.18 5.25
C VAL A 180 -5.64 -5.35 5.48
N VAL A 181 -5.42 -4.95 6.72
CA VAL A 181 -4.19 -4.34 7.19
C VAL A 181 -3.59 -5.26 8.23
N THR A 182 -2.35 -5.69 8.03
CA THR A 182 -1.64 -6.53 8.99
C THR A 182 -0.16 -6.23 9.00
N ILE A 183 0.49 -6.42 10.14
CA ILE A 183 1.88 -6.08 10.41
C ILE A 183 2.13 -4.57 10.21
N ALA A 184 2.39 -3.87 11.30
CA ALA A 184 2.71 -2.45 11.27
C ALA A 184 4.13 -2.24 10.73
N GLY A 185 4.32 -1.22 9.88
CA GLY A 185 5.65 -0.73 9.58
C GLY A 185 6.21 0.09 10.74
N ASN A 186 7.45 -0.19 11.13
CA ASN A 186 8.17 0.50 12.20
C ASN A 186 9.44 1.20 11.70
N LYS A 187 9.42 1.72 10.47
CA LYS A 187 10.55 2.45 9.91
C LYS A 187 10.73 3.74 10.72
N VAL A 188 11.96 4.29 10.79
CA VAL A 188 12.28 5.52 11.52
C VAL A 188 13.16 6.44 10.67
N ALA A 189 12.82 7.72 10.62
CA ALA A 189 13.59 8.79 10.01
C ALA A 189 13.10 10.16 10.52
N PHE A 190 13.87 11.22 10.26
CA PHE A 190 13.57 12.59 10.70
C PHE A 190 12.26 13.15 10.12
N ASP A 191 11.83 12.73 8.92
CA ASP A 191 10.63 13.22 8.23
C ASP A 191 9.74 12.08 7.71
N ILE A 192 9.49 11.10 8.58
CA ILE A 192 8.94 9.81 8.19
C ILE A 192 7.43 9.79 7.87
N GLY A 193 6.68 10.77 8.37
CA GLY A 193 5.22 10.79 8.24
C GLY A 193 4.57 9.88 9.28
N ALA A 194 3.58 9.10 8.86
CA ALA A 194 2.87 8.17 9.74
C ALA A 194 3.72 6.91 10.02
N ARG A 195 3.63 6.37 11.24
CA ARG A 195 4.37 5.20 11.73
C ARG A 195 3.43 4.27 12.52
N GLY A 196 3.33 3.02 12.11
CA GLY A 196 2.37 2.03 12.62
C GLY A 196 0.89 2.43 12.50
N TRP A 197 0.49 3.13 11.44
CA TRP A 197 -0.92 3.50 11.21
C TRP A 197 -1.64 2.48 10.33
N GLY A 198 -2.90 2.18 10.64
CA GLY A 198 -3.76 1.41 9.75
C GLY A 198 -4.41 2.32 8.70
N LEU A 199 -5.74 2.48 8.79
CA LEU A 199 -6.53 3.28 7.86
C LEU A 199 -6.73 4.70 8.41
N ASP A 200 -6.25 5.74 7.71
CA ASP A 200 -6.46 7.14 8.07
C ASP A 200 -7.33 7.88 7.03
N THR A 201 -8.36 8.58 7.50
CA THR A 201 -9.35 9.27 6.67
C THR A 201 -9.58 10.67 7.20
N LYS A 202 -9.03 11.69 6.51
CA LYS A 202 -9.12 13.09 6.95
C LYS A 202 -10.06 13.93 6.10
N SER A 203 -11.00 14.59 6.77
CA SER A 203 -11.79 15.74 6.34
C SER A 203 -12.55 15.61 5.02
N VAL A 204 -13.01 14.40 4.68
CA VAL A 204 -13.89 14.18 3.52
C VAL A 204 -15.24 13.63 3.98
N SER A 205 -16.17 14.54 4.27
CA SER A 205 -17.53 14.19 4.69
C SER A 205 -18.23 13.29 3.66
N GLY A 206 -18.92 12.25 4.14
CA GLY A 206 -19.58 11.25 3.30
C GLY A 206 -18.71 10.05 2.96
N SER A 207 -17.44 10.02 3.39
CA SER A 207 -16.61 8.81 3.25
C SER A 207 -17.11 7.70 4.16
N VAL A 208 -16.98 6.45 3.71
CA VAL A 208 -17.40 5.24 4.42
C VAL A 208 -16.23 4.27 4.49
N LEU A 209 -15.87 3.85 5.70
CA LEU A 209 -14.94 2.76 5.96
C LEU A 209 -15.76 1.59 6.50
N ARG A 210 -15.81 0.48 5.76
CA ARG A 210 -16.58 -0.68 6.23
C ARG A 210 -15.97 -2.02 5.91
N ASP A 211 -16.28 -3.00 6.75
CA ASP A 211 -15.86 -4.40 6.58
C ASP A 211 -14.33 -4.59 6.46
N ASN A 212 -13.55 -3.60 6.89
CA ASN A 212 -12.09 -3.70 6.88
C ASN A 212 -11.63 -4.49 8.10
N VAL A 213 -10.48 -5.15 7.96
CA VAL A 213 -9.78 -5.83 9.05
C VAL A 213 -8.46 -5.13 9.26
N VAL A 214 -8.19 -4.66 10.48
CA VAL A 214 -6.91 -4.11 10.91
C VAL A 214 -6.41 -4.96 12.08
N ILE A 215 -5.43 -5.82 11.82
CA ILE A 215 -5.09 -6.90 12.74
C ILE A 215 -3.59 -7.13 12.87
N HIS A 216 -3.12 -7.44 14.08
CA HIS A 216 -1.74 -7.84 14.36
C HIS A 216 -0.72 -6.77 13.91
N SER A 217 -0.45 -5.78 14.76
CA SER A 217 0.68 -4.85 14.53
C SER A 217 2.02 -5.57 14.46
N VAL A 218 2.11 -6.72 15.11
CA VAL A 218 3.17 -7.72 15.04
C VAL A 218 2.49 -9.05 14.76
N ASP A 219 2.97 -9.82 13.77
CA ASP A 219 2.41 -11.17 13.54
C ASP A 219 2.68 -12.02 14.80
N PRO A 220 1.68 -12.71 15.36
CA PRO A 220 1.84 -13.50 16.58
C PRO A 220 2.85 -14.66 16.44
N LEU A 221 3.19 -15.07 15.22
CA LEU A 221 4.20 -16.09 14.96
C LEU A 221 5.60 -15.51 14.68
N ASP A 222 5.72 -14.18 14.56
CA ASP A 222 6.99 -13.51 14.27
C ASP A 222 7.57 -12.81 15.50
N SER A 223 8.58 -13.44 16.11
CA SER A 223 9.30 -12.85 17.25
C SER A 223 10.24 -11.69 16.87
N ALA A 224 10.47 -11.43 15.58
CA ALA A 224 11.45 -10.45 15.11
C ALA A 224 10.87 -9.05 14.90
N THR A 225 9.54 -8.89 14.90
CA THR A 225 8.91 -7.58 14.69
C THR A 225 8.76 -6.81 16.00
N GLU A 226 9.24 -5.57 16.00
CA GLU A 226 9.06 -4.67 17.13
C GLU A 226 7.61 -4.18 17.19
N ASP A 227 7.00 -4.24 18.37
CA ASP A 227 5.66 -3.70 18.58
C ASP A 227 5.67 -2.17 18.51
N PHE A 228 5.22 -1.66 17.37
CA PHE A 228 4.96 -0.24 17.20
C PHE A 228 3.72 -0.04 16.33
N ALA A 229 2.58 0.19 16.99
CA ALA A 229 1.36 0.64 16.34
C ALA A 229 0.75 1.83 17.06
N SER A 230 0.18 2.74 16.27
CA SER A 230 -0.47 3.95 16.75
C SER A 230 -1.99 3.80 16.56
N GLY A 231 -2.58 4.36 15.51
CA GLY A 231 -4.02 4.26 15.22
C GLY A 231 -4.35 3.16 14.22
N ALA A 232 -5.26 2.24 14.58
CA ALA A 232 -5.77 1.22 13.67
C ALA A 232 -6.70 1.80 12.60
N ILE A 233 -7.70 2.54 13.02
CA ILE A 233 -8.61 3.29 12.15
C ILE A 233 -8.74 4.69 12.74
N SER A 234 -8.40 5.69 11.95
CA SER A 234 -8.52 7.11 12.26
C SER A 234 -9.47 7.75 11.27
N ASN A 235 -10.47 8.45 11.79
CA ASN A 235 -11.43 9.19 11.00
C ASN A 235 -11.73 10.56 11.62
N THR A 236 -12.33 11.42 10.82
CA THR A 236 -12.69 12.79 11.21
C THR A 236 -14.20 12.98 11.11
N THR A 237 -14.72 14.09 11.65
CA THR A 237 -16.16 14.39 11.63
C THR A 237 -16.75 14.26 10.22
N GLY A 238 -17.84 13.50 10.11
CA GLY A 238 -18.56 13.27 8.85
C GLY A 238 -18.10 12.05 8.05
N VAL A 239 -17.20 11.23 8.60
CA VAL A 239 -16.83 9.92 8.07
C VAL A 239 -17.57 8.82 8.83
N THR A 240 -18.18 7.88 8.12
CA THR A 240 -18.81 6.68 8.71
C THR A 240 -17.78 5.57 8.80
N ALA A 241 -17.61 4.98 9.98
CA ALA A 241 -16.86 3.74 10.16
C ALA A 241 -17.78 2.68 10.76
N GLU A 242 -18.07 1.62 10.02
CA GLU A 242 -19.02 0.57 10.41
C GLU A 242 -18.47 -0.82 10.08
N SER A 243 -18.84 -1.83 10.87
CA SER A 243 -18.50 -3.25 10.59
C SER A 243 -17.00 -3.54 10.39
N ASN A 244 -16.11 -2.68 10.86
CA ASN A 244 -14.66 -2.91 10.79
C ASN A 244 -14.22 -3.74 12.01
N VAL A 245 -13.22 -4.60 11.80
CA VAL A 245 -12.56 -5.38 12.85
C VAL A 245 -11.21 -4.78 13.15
N VAL A 246 -10.95 -4.49 14.43
CA VAL A 246 -9.63 -4.10 14.94
C VAL A 246 -9.22 -5.09 16.01
N TRP A 247 -8.10 -5.78 15.81
CA TRP A 247 -7.59 -6.77 16.76
C TRP A 247 -6.07 -6.70 16.90
N ASN A 248 -5.57 -6.64 18.14
CA ASN A 248 -4.12 -6.67 18.41
C ASN A 248 -3.31 -5.66 17.55
N TRP A 249 -3.78 -4.41 17.49
CA TRP A 249 -3.13 -3.32 16.74
C TRP A 249 -2.82 -2.15 17.69
N GLY A 250 -1.66 -2.22 18.36
CA GLY A 250 -1.16 -1.17 19.26
C GLY A 250 -1.91 -1.02 20.59
N SER A 251 -1.40 -0.13 21.45
CA SER A 251 -1.77 0.01 22.87
C SER A 251 -2.87 1.04 23.17
N SER A 252 -3.51 1.63 22.16
CA SER A 252 -4.50 2.70 22.37
C SER A 252 -5.94 2.19 22.48
N GLU A 253 -6.76 2.92 23.25
CA GLU A 253 -8.17 2.71 23.60
C GLU A 253 -9.15 2.52 22.42
N ASN A 254 -8.66 2.47 21.18
CA ASN A 254 -9.42 2.17 19.96
C ASN A 254 -9.34 0.69 19.52
N SER A 255 -8.73 -0.16 20.35
CA SER A 255 -8.74 -1.62 20.26
C SER A 255 -9.54 -2.14 21.47
N PRO A 256 -10.80 -2.60 21.32
CA PRO A 256 -11.09 -3.76 20.49
C PRO A 256 -12.45 -3.71 19.78
N ALA A 257 -12.51 -4.19 18.52
CA ALA A 257 -13.67 -5.02 18.21
C ALA A 257 -13.44 -6.34 18.97
N SER A 258 -14.36 -6.70 19.86
CA SER A 258 -14.42 -8.08 20.35
C SER A 258 -14.52 -8.98 19.11
N LEU A 259 -13.59 -9.91 18.97
CA LEU A 259 -13.70 -10.93 17.94
C LEU A 259 -15.06 -11.65 18.05
N PRO A 260 -15.59 -12.20 16.95
CA PRO A 260 -16.76 -13.07 17.03
C PRO A 260 -16.53 -14.20 18.05
N ASP A 261 -17.58 -14.61 18.76
CA ASP A 261 -17.48 -15.66 19.78
C ASP A 261 -16.84 -16.94 19.22
N GLY A 262 -15.84 -17.46 19.94
CA GLY A 262 -15.11 -18.67 19.55
C GLY A 262 -13.98 -18.46 18.53
N VAL A 263 -13.78 -17.25 18.02
CA VAL A 263 -12.65 -16.93 17.15
C VAL A 263 -11.38 -16.70 17.98
N GLN A 264 -10.35 -17.49 17.71
CA GLN A 264 -9.00 -17.27 18.25
C GLN A 264 -8.24 -16.34 17.30
N GLY A 265 -8.21 -15.04 17.60
CA GLY A 265 -7.59 -14.04 16.71
C GLY A 265 -6.16 -14.35 16.33
N ASP A 266 -5.35 -14.80 17.29
CA ASP A 266 -3.93 -15.12 17.05
C ASP A 266 -3.73 -16.37 16.16
N ALA A 267 -4.77 -17.18 15.94
CA ALA A 267 -4.77 -18.27 14.98
C ALA A 267 -5.05 -17.79 13.54
N ILE A 268 -5.44 -16.52 13.37
CA ILE A 268 -5.78 -15.89 12.08
C ILE A 268 -4.75 -14.77 11.85
N SER A 269 -3.58 -15.18 11.37
CA SER A 269 -2.47 -14.29 11.06
C SER A 269 -1.95 -14.53 9.65
N LEU A 270 -1.16 -13.59 9.14
CA LEU A 270 -0.58 -13.72 7.81
C LEU A 270 0.33 -14.95 7.73
N LEU A 271 1.15 -15.19 8.76
CA LEU A 271 2.02 -16.37 8.78
C LEU A 271 1.25 -17.69 8.91
N ASN A 272 0.13 -17.71 9.64
CA ASN A 272 -0.78 -18.87 9.65
C ASN A 272 -1.42 -19.13 8.28
N TYR A 273 -1.71 -18.08 7.51
CA TYR A 273 -2.16 -18.21 6.13
C TYR A 273 -1.09 -18.82 5.22
N ILE A 274 0.17 -18.37 5.36
CA ILE A 274 1.27 -18.76 4.46
C ILE A 274 1.77 -20.18 4.74
N ALA A 275 1.86 -20.58 6.01
CA ALA A 275 2.42 -21.86 6.42
C ALA A 275 1.85 -23.11 5.67
N PRO A 276 0.53 -23.23 5.41
CA PRO A 276 -0.02 -24.37 4.66
C PRO A 276 0.09 -24.24 3.13
N THR A 277 0.53 -23.09 2.60
CA THR A 277 0.66 -22.89 1.14
C THR A 277 1.93 -23.57 0.61
N PRO A 278 2.06 -23.73 -0.73
CA PRO A 278 3.28 -24.27 -1.34
C PRO A 278 4.57 -23.48 -1.04
N ILE A 279 4.44 -22.28 -0.46
CA ILE A 279 5.56 -21.47 0.03
C ILE A 279 6.21 -22.16 1.23
N GLY A 280 5.41 -22.60 2.21
CA GLY A 280 5.88 -23.29 3.42
C GLY A 280 6.76 -22.43 4.35
N ASP A 281 6.87 -21.13 4.08
CA ASP A 281 7.69 -20.22 4.87
C ASP A 281 6.99 -19.79 6.16
N THR A 282 7.80 -19.41 7.14
CA THR A 282 7.37 -19.00 8.48
C THR A 282 7.72 -17.55 8.81
N ASP A 283 8.15 -16.75 7.82
CA ASP A 283 8.50 -15.34 8.01
C ASP A 283 8.02 -14.47 6.84
N LEU A 284 7.92 -13.16 7.10
CA LEU A 284 7.42 -12.17 6.16
C LEU A 284 8.35 -11.98 4.95
N ASP A 285 9.66 -12.02 5.16
CA ASP A 285 10.63 -11.76 4.08
C ASP A 285 10.57 -12.86 3.01
N ALA A 286 10.36 -14.09 3.42
CA ALA A 286 10.23 -15.22 2.53
C ALA A 286 8.91 -15.16 1.75
N PHE A 287 7.80 -14.79 2.40
CA PHE A 287 6.54 -14.49 1.71
C PHE A 287 6.68 -13.38 0.65
N ASP A 288 7.32 -12.26 1.00
CA ASP A 288 7.55 -11.17 0.04
C ASP A 288 8.46 -11.62 -1.12
N ARG A 289 9.47 -12.46 -0.87
CA ARG A 289 10.27 -13.07 -1.96
C ARG A 289 9.40 -13.87 -2.92
N HIS A 290 8.43 -14.63 -2.41
CA HIS A 290 7.47 -15.36 -3.26
C HIS A 290 6.55 -14.42 -4.04
N LEU A 291 6.07 -13.33 -3.43
CA LEU A 291 5.28 -12.32 -4.14
C LEU A 291 6.09 -11.65 -5.28
N ARG A 292 7.37 -11.36 -5.05
CA ARG A 292 8.29 -10.80 -6.04
C ARG A 292 8.60 -11.76 -7.19
N GLN A 293 8.69 -13.06 -6.90
CA GLN A 293 9.06 -14.09 -7.88
C GLN A 293 7.87 -14.74 -8.58
N ARG A 294 6.63 -14.41 -8.20
CA ARG A 294 5.43 -15.05 -8.76
C ARG A 294 5.36 -14.92 -10.28
N ASP A 295 4.88 -15.98 -10.91
CA ASP A 295 4.66 -16.01 -12.36
C ASP A 295 3.64 -14.92 -12.77
N ARG A 296 3.99 -14.18 -13.82
CA ARG A 296 3.25 -13.03 -14.35
C ARG A 296 2.17 -13.44 -15.33
N ASP A 297 2.33 -14.60 -15.98
CA ASP A 297 1.36 -15.16 -16.90
C ASP A 297 0.38 -16.09 -16.17
N ASN A 298 0.83 -16.70 -15.07
CA ASN A 298 0.02 -17.60 -14.25
C ASN A 298 0.06 -17.19 -12.78
N TRP A 299 -0.79 -16.24 -12.44
CA TRP A 299 -0.82 -15.66 -11.11
C TRP A 299 -1.35 -16.64 -10.08
N PRO A 300 -0.53 -17.12 -9.12
CA PRO A 300 -0.98 -18.14 -8.19
C PRO A 300 -2.10 -17.58 -7.32
N ALA A 301 -3.27 -18.22 -7.34
CA ALA A 301 -4.45 -17.72 -6.64
C ALA A 301 -4.20 -17.53 -5.13
N TYR A 302 -3.39 -18.40 -4.52
CA TYR A 302 -3.00 -18.31 -3.10
C TYR A 302 -2.02 -17.16 -2.79
N LEU A 303 -1.54 -16.41 -3.78
CA LEU A 303 -0.75 -15.18 -3.59
C LEU A 303 -1.55 -13.92 -3.92
N SER A 304 -2.84 -14.05 -4.21
CA SER A 304 -3.72 -12.91 -4.49
C SER A 304 -4.15 -12.20 -3.21
N ALA A 305 -4.48 -10.91 -3.31
CA ALA A 305 -5.13 -10.18 -2.23
C ALA A 305 -6.43 -10.87 -1.79
N GLN A 306 -7.20 -11.38 -2.75
CA GLN A 306 -8.47 -12.06 -2.51
C GLN A 306 -8.31 -13.28 -1.59
N ALA A 307 -7.32 -14.15 -1.86
CA ALA A 307 -7.11 -15.34 -1.04
C ALA A 307 -6.68 -14.99 0.40
N ILE A 308 -5.87 -13.95 0.56
CA ILE A 308 -5.50 -13.43 1.88
C ILE A 308 -6.74 -12.85 2.58
N ILE A 309 -7.55 -12.05 1.89
CA ILE A 309 -8.78 -11.47 2.44
C ILE A 309 -9.78 -12.57 2.86
N GLU A 310 -9.90 -13.64 2.08
CA GLU A 310 -10.72 -14.80 2.42
C GLU A 310 -10.26 -15.48 3.71
N HIS A 311 -8.94 -15.60 3.93
CA HIS A 311 -8.40 -16.10 5.19
C HIS A 311 -8.84 -15.25 6.39
N PHE A 312 -8.81 -13.92 6.26
CA PHE A 312 -9.25 -13.01 7.33
C PHE A 312 -10.77 -12.82 7.39
N SER A 313 -11.53 -13.31 6.41
CA SER A 313 -12.98 -13.07 6.31
C SER A 313 -13.77 -13.64 7.48
N VAL A 314 -13.26 -14.70 8.13
CA VAL A 314 -13.85 -15.32 9.32
C VAL A 314 -13.96 -14.36 10.51
N LEU A 315 -13.19 -13.26 10.49
CA LEU A 315 -13.24 -12.21 11.50
C LEU A 315 -14.45 -11.28 11.34
N ARG A 316 -15.02 -11.21 10.13
CA ARG A 316 -16.19 -10.39 9.83
C ARG A 316 -17.42 -11.11 10.36
N GLN A 317 -18.23 -10.45 11.17
CA GLN A 317 -19.50 -11.04 11.59
C GLN A 317 -20.43 -11.20 10.37
N PRO A 318 -21.10 -12.35 10.19
CA PRO A 318 -22.20 -12.42 9.24
C PRO A 318 -23.30 -11.46 9.70
N GLN A 319 -23.72 -10.55 8.81
CA GLN A 319 -24.86 -9.66 9.03
C GLN A 319 -26.18 -10.44 9.09
#